data_AF-A0A7H4PWR8-F1
#
_entry.id   AF-A0A7H4PWR8-F1
#
_cell.length_a   1.000
_cell.length_b   1.000
_cell.length_c   1.000
_cell.angle_alpha   90.00
_cell.angle_beta   90.00
_cell.angle_gamma   90.00
#
_symmetry.space_group_name_H-M   'P 1'
#
loop_
_entity.id
_entity.type
_entity.pdbx_description
1 polymer ?
#
loop_
_entity_poly.entity_id
_entity_poly.type
_entity_poly.pdbx_seq_one_letter_code
_entity_poly.pdbx_strand_id
1 'polypeptide(L)'
;MEFHLTCNDVNVLQEYAKKTDALVLLTTHAMWRPADTAELVPLSLPSRSPLTLQCGIAHLAGRTLSPAAQQCIVAIRRIAAAHPPAASPD
;
A
#
# COMPACT_ATOMS: atom_id res chain seq x y z
N MET A 1 11.79 0.11 19.91
CA MET A 1 10.32 0.21 19.80
C MET A 1 9.82 -1.21 19.70
N GLU A 2 9.10 -1.69 20.71
CA GLU A 2 8.60 -3.06 20.78
C GLU A 2 7.17 -3.09 20.25
N PHE A 3 6.91 -3.90 19.24
CA PHE A 3 5.57 -4.01 18.67
C PHE A 3 4.74 -4.94 19.54
N HIS A 4 3.65 -4.43 20.12
CA HIS A 4 2.70 -5.23 20.91
C HIS A 4 2.05 -6.37 20.12
N LEU A 5 2.04 -6.28 18.78
CA LEU A 5 1.53 -7.29 17.87
C LEU A 5 2.31 -7.24 16.55
N THR A 6 2.77 -8.40 16.08
CA THR A 6 3.33 -8.56 14.72
C THR A 6 2.40 -9.47 13.93
N CYS A 7 1.82 -8.96 12.85
CA CYS A 7 0.90 -9.69 11.99
C CYS A 7 1.12 -9.31 10.52
N ASN A 8 0.96 -10.27 9.62
CA ASN A 8 1.06 -10.09 8.17
C ASN A 8 -0.30 -9.91 7.48
N ASP A 9 -1.40 -9.90 8.25
CA ASP A 9 -2.76 -9.70 7.75
C ASP A 9 -3.28 -8.32 8.17
N VAL A 10 -3.55 -7.48 7.16
CA VAL A 10 -4.05 -6.12 7.37
C VAL A 10 -5.44 -6.08 7.99
N ASN A 11 -6.26 -7.12 7.80
CA ASN A 11 -7.61 -7.18 8.38
C ASN A 11 -7.52 -7.45 9.90
N VAL A 12 -6.60 -8.33 10.31
CA VAL A 12 -6.34 -8.61 11.73
C VAL A 12 -5.81 -7.36 12.44
N LEU A 13 -4.89 -6.63 11.82
CA LEU A 13 -4.38 -5.37 12.37
C LEU A 13 -5.47 -4.29 12.50
N GLN A 14 -6.38 -4.20 11.53
CA GLN A 14 -7.52 -3.29 11.60
C GLN A 14 -8.49 -3.68 12.73
N GLU A 15 -8.85 -4.96 12.85
CA GLU A 15 -9.70 -5.45 13.94
C GLU A 15 -9.09 -5.22 15.32
N TYR A 16 -7.77 -5.36 15.45
CA TYR A 16 -7.06 -5.04 16.68
C TYR A 16 -7.14 -3.54 17.00
N ALA A 17 -6.90 -2.67 16.01
CA ALA A 17 -6.98 -1.22 16.17
C ALA A 17 -8.39 -0.75 16.57
N LYS A 18 -9.45 -1.37 16.04
CA LYS A 18 -10.84 -1.06 16.43
C LYS A 18 -11.15 -1.38 17.90
N LYS A 19 -10.47 -2.38 18.47
CA LYS A 19 -10.73 -2.89 19.84
C LYS A 19 -9.78 -2.30 20.88
N THR A 20 -8.86 -1.44 20.46
CA THR A 20 -7.79 -0.89 21.30
C THR A 20 -7.59 0.60 21.00
N ASP A 21 -6.58 1.22 21.62
CA ASP A 21 -6.10 2.57 21.34
C ASP A 21 -4.93 2.59 20.35
N ALA A 22 -4.65 1.47 19.67
CA ALA A 22 -3.56 1.36 18.73
C ALA A 22 -3.79 2.17 17.45
N LEU A 23 -2.74 2.87 16.98
CA LEU A 23 -2.72 3.50 15.67
C LEU A 23 -2.24 2.51 14.61
N VAL A 24 -2.88 2.53 13.45
CA VAL A 24 -2.50 1.70 12.29
C VAL A 24 -2.08 2.57 11.12
N LEU A 25 -0.92 2.27 10.55
CA LEU A 25 -0.47 2.83 9.27
C LEU A 25 -0.84 1.85 8.16
N LEU A 26 -1.70 2.29 7.25
CA LEU A 26 -2.22 1.48 6.14
C LEU A 26 -1.79 2.06 4.79
N THR A 27 -1.74 1.21 3.76
CA THR A 27 -1.70 1.73 2.39
C THR A 27 -3.00 2.47 2.09
N THR A 28 -2.94 3.50 1.24
CA THR A 28 -4.14 4.25 0.84
C THR A 28 -5.21 3.31 0.28
N HIS A 29 -4.81 2.31 -0.51
CA HIS A 29 -5.71 1.29 -1.02
C HIS A 29 -6.42 0.50 0.09
N ALA A 30 -5.71 0.10 1.16
CA ALA A 30 -6.33 -0.61 2.28
C ALA A 30 -7.29 0.28 3.09
N MET A 31 -7.03 1.58 3.15
CA MET A 31 -7.87 2.56 3.85
C MET A 31 -9.24 2.79 3.17
N TRP A 32 -9.33 2.65 1.84
CA TRP A 32 -10.55 2.92 1.07
C TRP A 32 -11.51 1.72 0.94
N ARG A 33 -11.26 0.60 1.61
CA ARG A 33 -12.23 -0.51 1.66
C ARG A 33 -13.37 -0.16 2.63
N PRO A 34 -14.57 0.21 2.15
CA PRO A 34 -15.58 0.85 3.00
C PRO A 34 -16.28 -0.13 3.96
N ALA A 35 -16.29 -1.42 3.63
CA ALA A 35 -17.01 -2.43 4.41
C ALA A 35 -16.35 -2.73 5.77
N ASP A 36 -15.03 -2.52 5.90
CA ASP A 36 -14.28 -2.88 7.11
C ASP A 36 -13.78 -1.65 7.90
N THR A 37 -13.86 -0.44 7.37
CA THR A 37 -13.20 0.76 7.94
C THR A 37 -14.14 1.78 8.57
N ALA A 38 -15.47 1.54 8.61
CA ALA A 38 -16.45 2.50 9.11
C ALA A 38 -16.20 3.01 10.56
N GLU A 39 -15.42 2.27 11.35
CA GLU A 39 -15.03 2.62 12.73
C GLU A 39 -13.65 3.29 12.83
N LEU A 40 -12.83 3.26 11.78
CA LEU A 40 -11.49 3.86 11.75
C LEU A 40 -11.53 5.20 10.99
N VAL A 41 -11.17 6.28 11.67
CA VAL A 41 -11.13 7.62 11.07
C VAL A 41 -9.71 7.92 10.55
N PRO A 42 -9.56 8.36 9.29
CA PRO A 42 -8.25 8.73 8.77
C PRO A 42 -7.70 9.98 9.47
N LEU A 43 -6.47 9.87 9.99
CA LEU A 43 -5.76 11.00 10.58
C LEU A 43 -4.90 11.70 9.51
N SER A 44 -4.93 13.02 9.50
CA SER A 44 -4.06 13.84 8.64
C SER A 44 -2.76 14.17 9.35
N LEU A 45 -1.62 13.88 8.73
CA LEU A 45 -0.31 14.31 9.22
C LEU A 45 0.02 15.74 8.72
N PRO A 46 0.57 16.63 9.56
CA PRO A 46 0.76 18.05 9.24
C PRO A 46 1.82 18.30 8.15
N SER A 47 2.71 17.33 7.88
CA SER A 47 3.60 17.35 6.72
C SER A 47 3.08 16.35 5.68
N ARG A 48 2.73 16.86 4.49
CA ARG A 48 2.48 16.04 3.30
C ARG A 48 3.80 15.44 2.78
N SER A 49 4.57 14.76 3.62
CA SER A 49 5.53 13.80 3.10
C SER A 49 4.73 12.54 2.78
N PRO A 50 4.36 12.29 1.50
CA PRO A 50 3.78 11.02 1.16
C PRO A 50 4.79 9.95 1.57
N LEU A 51 4.40 9.10 2.52
CA LEU A 51 5.11 7.85 2.75
C LEU A 51 4.95 7.02 1.47
N THR A 52 6.01 6.92 0.68
CA THR A 52 5.98 6.21 -0.60
C THR A 52 6.32 4.75 -0.38
N LEU A 53 5.52 3.86 -0.98
CA LEU A 53 5.82 2.44 -1.09
C LEU A 53 6.47 2.20 -2.45
N GLN A 54 7.74 1.80 -2.44
CA GLN A 54 8.43 1.38 -3.66
C GLN A 54 8.08 -0.08 -3.96
N CYS A 55 7.58 -0.33 -5.17
CA CYS A 55 7.17 -1.66 -5.63
C CYS A 55 7.96 -2.05 -6.88
N GLY A 56 8.35 -3.33 -6.98
CA GLY A 56 9.02 -3.90 -8.14
C GLY A 56 8.18 -4.99 -8.81
N ILE A 57 8.42 -5.21 -10.11
CA ILE A 57 7.87 -6.35 -10.85
C ILE A 57 9.01 -7.33 -11.09
N ALA A 58 8.79 -8.60 -10.75
CA ALA A 58 9.76 -9.67 -10.99
C ALA A 58 9.14 -10.80 -11.83
N HIS A 59 9.98 -11.49 -12.59
CA HIS A 59 9.63 -12.66 -13.39
C HIS A 59 10.73 -13.72 -13.25
N LEU A 60 10.38 -14.99 -13.43
CA LEU A 60 11.36 -16.09 -13.34
C LEU A 60 12.44 -15.97 -14.41
N ALA A 61 13.70 -16.07 -13.99
CA ALA A 61 14.82 -16.07 -14.92
C ALA A 61 14.72 -17.22 -15.94
N GLY A 62 15.08 -16.94 -17.20
CA GLY A 62 15.08 -17.94 -18.28
C GLY A 62 13.69 -18.33 -18.81
N ARG A 63 12.62 -17.64 -18.39
CA ARG A 63 11.27 -17.83 -18.92
C ARG A 63 10.89 -16.68 -19.86
N THR A 64 10.09 -17.00 -20.87
CA THR A 64 9.47 -15.98 -21.73
C THR A 64 8.21 -15.48 -21.06
N LEU A 65 8.01 -14.16 -21.06
CA LEU A 65 6.77 -13.55 -20.59
C LEU A 65 5.59 -14.04 -21.44
N SER A 66 4.52 -14.49 -20.77
CA SER A 66 3.27 -14.79 -21.45
C SER A 66 2.62 -13.51 -22.01
N PRO A 67 1.73 -13.62 -23.01
CA PRO A 67 0.98 -12.46 -23.51
C PRO A 67 0.22 -11.72 -22.40
N ALA A 68 -0.36 -12.44 -21.45
CA ALA A 68 -1.05 -11.85 -20.30
C ALA A 68 -0.09 -11.05 -19.40
N ALA A 69 1.10 -11.59 -19.11
CA ALA A 69 2.09 -10.89 -18.30
C ALA A 69 2.59 -9.60 -18.98
N GLN A 70 2.75 -9.63 -20.31
CA GLN A 70 3.10 -8.43 -21.10
C GLN A 70 2.00 -7.36 -20.99
N GLN A 71 0.73 -7.75 -21.11
CA GLN A 71 -0.41 -6.83 -20.95
C GLN A 71 -0.45 -6.22 -19.55
N CYS A 72 -0.20 -7.01 -18.49
CA CYS A 72 -0.12 -6.50 -17.12
C CYS A 72 1.00 -5.46 -16.96
N ILE A 73 2.19 -5.72 -17.51
CA ILE A 73 3.32 -4.77 -17.46
C ILE A 73 2.95 -3.45 -18.14
N VAL A 74 2.28 -3.52 -19.30
CA VAL A 74 1.80 -2.32 -20.02
C VAL A 74 0.81 -1.53 -19.17
N ALA A 75 -0.15 -2.22 -18.53
CA ALA A 75 -1.12 -1.57 -17.64
C ALA A 75 -0.44 -0.88 -16.45
N ILE A 76 0.50 -1.55 -15.79
CA ILE A 76 1.23 -1.00 -14.65
C ILE A 76 2.05 0.23 -15.08
N ARG A 77 2.75 0.15 -16.22
CA ARG A 77 3.52 1.28 -16.77
C ARG A 77 2.63 2.49 -17.06
N ARG A 78 1.42 2.26 -17.59
CA ARG A 78 0.46 3.34 -17.86
C ARG A 78 0.00 4.03 -16.57
N ILE A 79 -0.26 3.26 -15.50
CA ILE A 79 -0.65 3.80 -14.20
C ILE A 79 0.50 4.60 -13.57
N ALA A 80 1.72 4.06 -13.62
CA ALA A 80 2.92 4.72 -13.09
C ALA A 80 3.22 6.03 -13.82
N ALA A 81 3.05 6.09 -15.15
CA ALA A 81 3.22 7.31 -15.93
C ALA A 81 2.19 8.40 -15.58
N ALA A 82 0.96 8.00 -15.19
CA ALA A 82 -0.07 8.93 -14.74
C ALA A 82 0.15 9.47 -13.32
N HIS A 83 1.02 8.81 -12.53
CA HIS A 83 1.35 9.17 -11.15
C HIS A 83 2.88 9.21 -10.98
N PRO A 84 3.56 10.18 -11.63
CA PRO A 84 5.01 10.29 -11.50
C PRO A 84 5.39 10.48 -10.03
N PRO A 85 6.52 9.92 -9.58
CA PRO A 85 6.98 10.10 -8.21
C PRO A 85 7.09 11.60 -7.91
N ALA A 86 6.66 12.01 -6.70
CA ALA A 86 6.92 13.35 -6.22
C ALA A 86 8.43 13.61 -6.32
N ALA A 87 8.82 14.71 -6.97
CA ALA A 87 10.22 15.08 -7.10
C ALA A 87 10.88 15.06 -5.71
N SER A 88 12.02 14.39 -5.60
CA SER A 88 12.81 14.41 -4.38
C SER A 88 13.18 15.87 -4.09
N PRO A 89 12.98 16.39 -2.87
CA PRO A 89 13.59 17.66 -2.50
C PRO A 89 15.10 17.41 -2.48
N ASP A 90 15.84 18.13 -3.33
CA ASP A 90 17.31 18.20 -3.31
C ASP A 90 17.84 18.68 -1.94
#